data_AF-A0A258SQM5-F1
#
_entry.id   AF-A0A258SQM5-F1
#
_cell.length_a   1.000
_cell.length_b   1.000
_cell.length_c   1.000
_cell.angle_alpha   90.00
_cell.angle_beta   90.00
_cell.angle_gamma   90.00
#
_symmetry.space_group_name_H-M   'P 1'
#
loop_
_entity.id
_entity.type
_entity.pdbx_description
1 polymer ?
#
loop_
_entity_poly.entity_id
_entity_poly.type
_entity_poly.pdbx_seq_one_letter_code
_entity_poly.pdbx_strand_id
1 'polypeptide(L)'
;MRIIAAFSGLASENMNRLTGWRFLELGRRIERGMALLRFARTFAEQGAPRGALDVLLQLADSQITYRSRYVVIEARGPVLDLVLLDPDNPRSLAFQVERIAAHLRVLPGRDPDEPPPRSERIVARMRADLTAATAESFDIEDFDALEGDLAQLSDEIAAHYFIQGPAADIAWPGQG
;
A
#
# COMPACT_ATOMS: atom_id res chain seq x y z
N MET A 1 -3.27 -15.48 3.70
CA MET A 1 -4.42 -15.24 2.81
C MET A 1 -5.73 -15.27 3.59
N ARG A 2 -6.11 -14.18 4.29
CA ARG A 2 -7.41 -14.12 5.00
C ARG A 2 -8.17 -12.80 4.77
N ILE A 3 -7.54 -11.81 4.14
CA ILE A 3 -8.13 -10.48 3.88
C ILE A 3 -9.14 -10.56 2.72
N ILE A 4 -8.79 -11.22 1.61
CA ILE A 4 -9.66 -11.29 0.41
C ILE A 4 -10.98 -12.04 0.68
N ALA A 5 -10.95 -13.12 1.47
CA ALA A 5 -12.13 -13.94 1.74
C ALA A 5 -13.10 -13.30 2.74
N ALA A 6 -12.62 -12.46 3.66
CA ALA A 6 -13.48 -11.68 4.55
C ALA A 6 -14.15 -10.51 3.82
N PHE A 7 -13.52 -10.02 2.75
CA PHE A 7 -13.97 -8.86 1.98
C PHE A 7 -15.22 -9.12 1.13
N SER A 8 -15.37 -10.32 0.58
CA SER A 8 -16.46 -10.64 -0.34
C SER A 8 -17.82 -10.79 0.37
N GLY A 9 -17.82 -11.24 1.62
CA GLY A 9 -19.06 -11.51 2.37
C GLY A 9 -19.75 -10.26 2.91
N LEU A 10 -18.99 -9.36 3.55
CA LEU A 10 -19.57 -8.23 4.33
C LEU A 10 -19.79 -6.95 3.50
N ALA A 11 -19.07 -6.79 2.38
CA ALA A 11 -19.20 -5.64 1.50
C ALA A 11 -20.42 -5.71 0.56
N SER A 12 -20.96 -6.90 0.31
CA SER A 12 -21.87 -7.12 -0.82
C SER A 12 -23.32 -6.73 -0.55
N GLU A 13 -23.76 -6.64 0.71
CA GLU A 13 -25.18 -6.44 1.01
C GLU A 13 -25.63 -4.97 0.91
N ASN A 14 -24.72 -3.98 0.91
CA ASN A 14 -25.14 -2.56 0.81
C ASN A 14 -24.12 -1.58 0.17
N MET A 15 -23.06 -2.05 -0.48
CA MET A 15 -22.02 -1.16 -1.04
C MET A 15 -22.25 -0.85 -2.53
N ASN A 16 -22.23 0.43 -2.92
CA ASN A 16 -22.14 0.81 -4.34
C ASN A 16 -20.88 0.15 -4.95
N ARG A 17 -21.02 -0.46 -6.13
CA ARG A 17 -19.92 -1.11 -6.89
C ARG A 17 -18.65 -0.26 -6.98
N LEU A 18 -18.79 1.06 -7.11
CA LEU A 18 -17.65 1.98 -7.15
C LEU A 18 -16.84 1.97 -5.85
N THR A 19 -17.52 1.98 -4.70
CA THR A 19 -16.89 1.94 -3.38
C THR A 19 -16.23 0.58 -3.14
N GLY A 20 -16.91 -0.52 -3.47
CA GLY A 20 -16.35 -1.86 -3.36
C GLY A 20 -15.07 -2.03 -4.19
N TRP A 21 -15.04 -1.47 -5.40
CA TRP A 21 -13.84 -1.44 -6.23
C TRP A 21 -12.69 -0.66 -5.58
N ARG A 22 -12.95 0.51 -4.98
CA ARG A 22 -11.89 1.30 -4.29
C ARG A 22 -11.28 0.53 -3.13
N PHE A 23 -12.10 -0.15 -2.36
CA PHE A 23 -11.69 -0.96 -1.23
C PHE A 23 -10.86 -2.17 -1.65
N LEU A 24 -11.26 -2.90 -2.71
CA LEU A 24 -10.46 -3.98 -3.29
C LEU A 24 -9.09 -3.45 -3.75
N GLU A 25 -9.10 -2.29 -4.39
CA GLU A 25 -7.93 -1.69 -4.98
C GLU A 25 -6.98 -1.07 -3.92
N LEU A 26 -7.49 -0.66 -2.76
CA LEU A 26 -6.70 -0.36 -1.56
C LEU A 26 -6.02 -1.63 -1.02
N GLY A 27 -6.80 -2.70 -0.78
CA GLY A 27 -6.27 -3.95 -0.26
C GLY A 27 -5.16 -4.53 -1.14
N ARG A 28 -5.37 -4.59 -2.46
CA ARG A 28 -4.37 -5.06 -3.42
C ARG A 28 -3.07 -4.26 -3.36
N ARG A 29 -3.15 -2.93 -3.15
CA ARG A 29 -1.96 -2.08 -3.06
C ARG A 29 -1.20 -2.24 -1.76
N ILE A 30 -1.92 -2.35 -0.64
CA ILE A 30 -1.33 -2.61 0.66
C ILE A 30 -0.61 -3.97 0.65
N GLU A 31 -1.27 -5.02 0.16
CA GLU A 31 -0.66 -6.35 0.02
C GLU A 31 0.58 -6.32 -0.88
N ARG A 32 0.52 -5.61 -2.01
CA ARG A 32 1.69 -5.45 -2.89
C ARG A 32 2.84 -4.71 -2.20
N GLY A 33 2.55 -3.62 -1.49
CA GLY A 33 3.55 -2.85 -0.76
C GLY A 33 4.25 -3.70 0.31
N MET A 34 3.49 -4.44 1.11
CA MET A 34 4.06 -5.35 2.13
C MET A 34 4.93 -6.44 1.50
N ALA A 35 4.46 -7.07 0.41
CA ALA A 35 5.26 -8.08 -0.29
C ALA A 35 6.57 -7.50 -0.81
N LEU A 36 6.53 -6.29 -1.39
CA LEU A 36 7.70 -5.63 -1.95
C LEU A 36 8.73 -5.27 -0.88
N LEU A 37 8.28 -4.77 0.27
CA LEU A 37 9.15 -4.49 1.42
C LEU A 37 9.84 -5.77 1.93
N ARG A 38 9.09 -6.87 2.07
CA ARG A 38 9.66 -8.17 2.47
C ARG A 38 10.69 -8.70 1.48
N PHE A 39 10.42 -8.56 0.17
CA PHE A 39 11.37 -8.93 -0.87
C PHE A 39 12.61 -8.04 -0.83
N ALA A 40 12.45 -6.73 -0.74
CA ALA A 40 13.55 -5.78 -0.68
C ALA A 40 14.45 -6.03 0.54
N ARG A 41 13.85 -6.23 1.72
CA ARG A 41 14.57 -6.64 2.93
C ARG A 41 15.41 -7.89 2.70
N THR A 42 14.81 -8.93 2.12
CA THR A 42 15.50 -10.22 1.92
C THR A 42 16.61 -10.16 0.87
N PHE A 43 16.39 -9.45 -0.24
CA PHE A 43 17.21 -9.56 -1.44
C PHE A 43 18.09 -8.34 -1.74
N ALA A 44 17.87 -7.22 -1.04
CA ALA A 44 18.69 -6.01 -1.15
C ALA A 44 19.52 -5.74 0.11
N GLU A 45 19.59 -6.65 1.07
CA GLU A 45 20.47 -6.52 2.25
C GLU A 45 21.96 -6.51 1.88
N GLN A 46 22.76 -5.83 2.71
CA GLN A 46 24.21 -5.81 2.53
C GLN A 46 24.78 -7.21 2.76
N GLY A 47 25.45 -7.77 1.75
CA GLY A 47 25.97 -9.14 1.80
C GLY A 47 25.02 -10.21 1.23
N ALA A 48 23.88 -9.82 0.64
CA ALA A 48 23.02 -10.74 -0.09
C ALA A 48 23.81 -11.49 -1.19
N PRO A 49 23.50 -12.77 -1.47
CA PRO A 49 24.19 -13.54 -2.48
C PRO A 49 24.16 -12.88 -3.87
N ARG A 50 25.16 -13.18 -4.70
CA ARG A 50 25.18 -12.74 -6.10
C ARG A 50 23.88 -13.18 -6.81
N GLY A 51 23.23 -12.23 -7.49
CA GLY A 51 21.96 -12.47 -8.18
C GLY A 51 20.71 -12.19 -7.35
N ALA A 52 20.83 -11.90 -6.04
CA ALA A 52 19.69 -11.55 -5.20
C ALA A 52 18.92 -10.34 -5.73
N LEU A 53 19.62 -9.31 -6.21
CA LEU A 53 18.99 -8.12 -6.80
C LEU A 53 18.22 -8.43 -8.10
N ASP A 54 18.69 -9.39 -8.90
CA ASP A 54 17.96 -9.84 -10.08
C ASP A 54 16.67 -10.57 -9.68
N VAL A 55 16.73 -11.41 -8.64
CA VAL A 55 15.53 -12.05 -8.06
C VAL A 55 14.54 -10.99 -7.53
N LEU A 56 15.03 -9.94 -6.86
CA LEU A 56 14.19 -8.83 -6.42
C LEU A 56 13.49 -8.15 -7.59
N LEU A 57 14.21 -7.85 -8.68
CA LEU A 57 13.63 -7.25 -9.87
C LEU A 57 12.58 -8.16 -10.53
N GLN A 58 12.77 -9.47 -10.52
CA GLN A 58 11.78 -10.44 -11.00
C GLN A 58 10.52 -10.46 -10.13
N LEU A 59 10.67 -10.54 -8.81
CA LEU A 59 9.55 -10.54 -7.87
C LEU A 59 8.77 -9.22 -7.87
N ALA A 60 9.48 -8.11 -8.08
CA ALA A 60 8.90 -6.78 -8.25
C ALA A 60 8.29 -6.55 -9.64
N ASP A 61 8.43 -7.50 -10.58
CA ASP A 61 8.05 -7.37 -12.00
C ASP A 61 8.67 -6.13 -12.68
N SER A 62 9.87 -5.72 -12.24
CA SER A 62 10.54 -4.49 -12.66
C SER A 62 11.80 -4.72 -13.49
N GLN A 63 12.09 -5.97 -13.89
CA GLN A 63 13.25 -6.30 -14.74
C GLN A 63 13.28 -5.53 -16.06
N ILE A 64 12.16 -5.45 -16.78
CA ILE A 64 12.11 -4.77 -18.10
C ILE A 64 12.40 -3.28 -17.92
N THR A 65 11.76 -2.64 -16.93
CA THR A 65 11.96 -1.22 -16.61
C THR A 65 13.39 -0.95 -16.15
N TYR A 66 13.99 -1.84 -15.35
CA TYR A 66 15.37 -1.69 -14.91
C TYR A 66 16.33 -1.71 -16.10
N ARG A 67 16.19 -2.71 -16.99
CA ARG A 67 17.07 -2.87 -18.16
C ARG A 67 16.92 -1.76 -19.19
N SER A 68 15.77 -1.07 -19.24
CA SER A 68 15.60 0.09 -20.13
C SER A 68 16.25 1.36 -19.58
N ARG A 69 16.33 1.51 -18.25
CA ARG A 69 16.89 2.71 -17.59
C ARG A 69 18.39 2.56 -17.24
N TYR A 70 18.84 1.35 -16.96
CA TYR A 70 20.20 1.08 -16.49
C TYR A 70 20.93 0.10 -17.43
N VAL A 71 22.14 0.47 -17.82
CA VAL A 71 22.98 -0.28 -18.79
C VAL A 71 23.92 -1.27 -18.09
N VAL A 72 24.10 -1.14 -16.77
CA VAL A 72 25.10 -1.87 -15.98
C VAL A 72 24.45 -2.98 -15.14
N ILE A 73 25.29 -3.91 -14.67
CA ILE A 73 24.96 -4.96 -13.68
C ILE A 73 24.12 -4.39 -12.53
N GLU A 74 23.23 -5.20 -11.99
CA GLU A 74 22.34 -4.84 -10.88
C GLU A 74 23.15 -4.31 -9.69
N ALA A 75 22.81 -3.09 -9.27
CA ALA A 75 23.38 -2.45 -8.10
C ALA A 75 22.26 -2.09 -7.13
N ARG A 76 22.53 -2.25 -5.83
CA ARG A 76 21.52 -2.10 -4.77
C ARG A 76 20.80 -0.75 -4.86
N GLY A 77 21.56 0.34 -4.99
CA GLY A 77 21.03 1.71 -5.10
C GLY A 77 19.96 1.84 -6.19
N PRO A 78 20.33 1.68 -7.47
CA PRO A 78 19.41 1.73 -8.60
C PRO A 78 18.20 0.77 -8.51
N VAL A 79 18.38 -0.42 -7.93
CA VAL A 79 17.28 -1.38 -7.74
C VAL A 79 16.30 -0.86 -6.70
N LEU A 80 16.78 -0.39 -5.54
CA LEU A 80 15.94 0.17 -4.49
C LEU A 80 15.25 1.47 -4.94
N ASP A 81 15.94 2.33 -5.67
CA ASP A 81 15.33 3.51 -6.29
C ASP A 81 14.14 3.10 -7.17
N LEU A 82 14.33 2.10 -8.04
CA LEU A 82 13.28 1.67 -8.96
C LEU A 82 12.10 0.98 -8.26
N VAL A 83 12.37 0.12 -7.28
CA VAL A 83 11.34 -0.72 -6.67
C VAL A 83 10.68 -0.07 -5.45
N LEU A 84 11.35 0.85 -4.75
CA LEU A 84 10.77 1.51 -3.58
C LEU A 84 10.42 2.96 -3.86
N LEU A 85 11.33 3.73 -4.47
CA LEU A 85 11.27 5.19 -4.41
C LEU A 85 10.70 5.85 -5.67
N ASP A 86 10.72 5.17 -6.83
CA ASP A 86 10.28 5.75 -8.10
C ASP A 86 8.75 5.96 -8.13
N PRO A 87 8.25 7.20 -8.02
CA PRO A 87 6.80 7.46 -7.99
C PRO A 87 6.13 7.29 -9.35
N ASP A 88 6.89 7.12 -10.44
CA ASP A 88 6.39 6.94 -11.80
C ASP A 88 6.34 5.47 -12.22
N ASN A 89 7.03 4.58 -11.50
CA ASN A 89 6.96 3.14 -11.72
C ASN A 89 5.70 2.56 -11.06
N PRO A 90 4.70 2.05 -11.82
CA PRO A 90 3.45 1.53 -11.25
C PRO A 90 3.60 0.34 -10.31
N ARG A 91 4.80 -0.22 -10.22
CA ARG A 91 5.14 -1.38 -9.39
C ARG A 91 5.86 -0.99 -8.11
N SER A 92 6.36 0.24 -8.02
CA SER A 92 7.11 0.70 -6.86
C SER A 92 6.22 0.89 -5.63
N LEU A 93 6.85 0.92 -4.46
CA LEU A 93 6.19 1.25 -3.20
C LEU A 93 5.67 2.69 -3.21
N ALA A 94 6.48 3.67 -3.60
CA ALA A 94 6.09 5.08 -3.70
C ALA A 94 4.82 5.27 -4.54
N PHE A 95 4.76 4.64 -5.73
CA PHE A 95 3.55 4.67 -6.55
C PHE A 95 2.35 4.02 -5.84
N GLN A 96 2.53 2.88 -5.17
CA GLN A 96 1.43 2.26 -4.42
C GLN A 96 0.90 3.21 -3.34
N VAL A 97 1.78 3.86 -2.58
CA VAL A 97 1.42 4.77 -1.49
C VAL A 97 0.68 6.01 -2.05
N GLU A 98 1.14 6.59 -3.16
CA GLU A 98 0.45 7.69 -3.83
C GLU A 98 -0.98 7.31 -4.26
N ARG A 99 -1.13 6.11 -4.85
CA ARG A 99 -2.45 5.62 -5.25
C ARG A 99 -3.34 5.30 -4.05
N ILE A 100 -2.79 4.75 -2.98
CA ILE A 100 -3.51 4.55 -1.71
C ILE A 100 -4.04 5.90 -1.21
N ALA A 101 -3.21 6.94 -1.17
CA ALA A 101 -3.62 8.29 -0.78
C ALA A 101 -4.80 8.79 -1.64
N ALA A 102 -4.71 8.62 -2.96
CA ALA A 102 -5.77 9.00 -3.88
C ALA A 102 -7.09 8.24 -3.65
N HIS A 103 -7.02 6.95 -3.28
CA HIS A 103 -8.21 6.17 -2.95
C HIS A 103 -8.85 6.62 -1.64
N LEU A 104 -8.06 6.87 -0.59
CA LEU A 104 -8.56 7.31 0.72
C LEU A 104 -9.34 8.62 0.63
N ARG A 105 -8.83 9.61 -0.11
CA ARG A 105 -9.44 10.94 -0.24
C ARG A 105 -10.86 10.95 -0.81
N VAL A 106 -11.27 9.87 -1.48
CA VAL A 106 -12.55 9.75 -2.17
C VAL A 106 -13.37 8.56 -1.67
N LEU A 107 -13.01 7.99 -0.52
CA LEU A 107 -13.85 7.01 0.15
C LEU A 107 -15.13 7.70 0.68
N PRO A 108 -16.27 6.98 0.71
CA PRO A 108 -17.51 7.52 1.27
C PRO A 108 -17.33 7.90 2.75
N GLY A 109 -18.09 8.91 3.19
CA GLY A 109 -18.03 9.41 4.57
C GLY A 109 -16.83 10.31 4.86
N ARG A 110 -15.96 10.58 3.87
CA ARG A 110 -14.88 11.56 4.01
C ARG A 110 -15.39 12.98 3.77
N ASP A 111 -15.41 13.81 4.81
CA ASP A 111 -15.70 15.25 4.71
C ASP A 111 -14.41 16.08 4.53
N PRO A 112 -14.14 16.67 3.36
CA PRO A 112 -12.89 17.38 3.09
C PRO A 112 -12.58 18.54 4.06
N ASP A 113 -13.58 19.09 4.77
CA ASP A 113 -13.39 20.17 5.74
C ASP A 113 -12.98 19.66 7.13
N GLU A 114 -13.09 18.35 7.39
CA GLU A 114 -12.62 17.73 8.62
C GLU A 114 -11.11 17.42 8.58
N PRO A 115 -10.44 17.46 9.76
CA PRO A 115 -9.05 17.03 9.88
C PRO A 115 -8.82 15.61 9.31
N PRO A 116 -7.68 15.36 8.64
CA PRO A 116 -7.43 14.08 7.97
C PRO A 116 -7.48 12.93 8.98
N PRO A 117 -8.23 11.84 8.73
CA PRO A 117 -8.32 10.70 9.63
C PRO A 117 -6.96 10.00 9.79
N ARG A 118 -6.87 9.08 10.76
CA ARG A 118 -5.61 8.39 11.07
C ARG A 118 -5.02 7.64 9.87
N SER A 119 -5.85 7.01 9.03
CA SER A 119 -5.43 6.37 7.78
C SER A 119 -4.74 7.34 6.81
N GLU A 120 -5.30 8.54 6.60
CA GLU A 120 -4.68 9.57 5.77
C GLU A 120 -3.37 10.11 6.37
N ARG A 121 -3.30 10.24 7.70
CA ARG A 121 -2.07 10.69 8.39
C ARG A 121 -0.93 9.67 8.27
N ILE A 122 -1.23 8.37 8.38
CA ILE A 122 -0.24 7.30 8.16
C ILE A 122 0.32 7.40 6.74
N VAL A 123 -0.56 7.48 5.75
CA VAL A 123 -0.15 7.56 4.34
C VAL A 123 0.61 8.86 4.05
N ALA A 124 0.21 10.00 4.64
CA ALA A 124 0.94 11.25 4.50
C ALA A 124 2.37 11.17 5.06
N ARG A 125 2.57 10.52 6.21
CA ARG A 125 3.90 10.25 6.77
C ARG A 125 4.71 9.36 5.83
N MET A 126 4.17 8.22 5.41
CA MET A 126 4.87 7.31 4.48
C MET A 126 5.31 8.02 3.20
N ARG A 127 4.49 8.92 2.63
CA ARG A 127 4.86 9.70 1.45
C ARG A 127 6.03 10.64 1.73
N ALA A 128 6.01 11.31 2.89
CA ALA A 128 7.09 12.20 3.29
C ALA A 128 8.39 11.43 3.48
N ASP A 129 8.33 10.29 4.16
CA ASP A 129 9.49 9.43 4.42
C ASP A 129 10.08 8.89 3.11
N LEU A 130 9.25 8.37 2.21
CA LEU A 130 9.69 7.87 0.90
C LEU A 130 10.24 9.00 0.01
N THR A 131 9.73 10.22 0.12
CA THR A 131 10.26 11.38 -0.64
C THR A 131 11.61 11.84 -0.11
N ALA A 132 11.84 11.70 1.20
CA ALA A 132 13.06 12.12 1.87
C ALA A 132 14.18 11.06 1.83
N ALA A 133 13.82 9.79 1.64
CA ALA A 133 14.76 8.67 1.63
C ALA A 133 15.66 8.67 0.38
N THR A 134 16.84 8.07 0.52
CA THR A 134 17.68 7.66 -0.63
C THR A 134 17.86 6.15 -0.58
N ALA A 135 18.17 5.52 -1.71
CA ALA A 135 18.38 4.08 -1.74
C ALA A 135 19.50 3.61 -0.80
N GLU A 136 20.52 4.45 -0.55
CA GLU A 136 21.61 4.15 0.38
C GLU A 136 21.18 4.22 1.84
N SER A 137 20.16 5.01 2.19
CA SER A 137 19.73 5.19 3.57
C SER A 137 18.97 4.00 4.13
N PHE A 138 18.37 3.16 3.28
CA PHE A 138 17.56 2.02 3.71
C PHE A 138 18.35 1.01 4.54
N ASP A 139 17.93 0.77 5.76
CA ASP A 139 18.35 -0.35 6.61
C ASP A 139 17.18 -1.30 6.94
N ILE A 140 17.42 -2.25 7.85
CA ILE A 140 16.41 -3.27 8.19
C ILE A 140 15.25 -2.65 8.99
N GLU A 141 15.53 -1.64 9.78
CA GLU A 141 14.57 -0.89 10.57
C GLU A 141 13.62 -0.09 9.67
N ASP A 142 14.11 0.51 8.59
CA ASP A 142 13.28 1.23 7.61
C ASP A 142 12.25 0.30 6.94
N PHE A 143 12.67 -0.91 6.56
CA PHE A 143 11.77 -1.91 5.97
C PHE A 143 10.67 -2.31 6.95
N ASP A 144 11.03 -2.55 8.21
CA ASP A 144 10.10 -2.97 9.25
C ASP A 144 9.14 -1.84 9.63
N ALA A 145 9.60 -0.59 9.65
CA ALA A 145 8.77 0.58 9.90
C ALA A 145 7.72 0.78 8.80
N LEU A 146 8.13 0.75 7.52
CA LEU A 146 7.21 0.90 6.39
C LEU A 146 6.21 -0.26 6.30
N GLU A 147 6.64 -1.49 6.64
CA GLU A 147 5.74 -2.63 6.67
C GLU A 147 4.72 -2.49 7.81
N GLY A 148 5.16 -2.06 8.99
CA GLY A 148 4.32 -1.75 10.13
C GLY A 148 3.28 -0.67 9.81
N ASP A 149 3.66 0.38 9.08
CA ASP A 149 2.75 1.44 8.65
C ASP A 149 1.67 0.92 7.69
N LEU A 150 2.02 0.04 6.74
CA LEU A 150 1.03 -0.60 5.86
C LEU A 150 0.08 -1.54 6.62
N ALA A 151 0.61 -2.31 7.58
CA ALA A 151 -0.21 -3.18 8.43
C ALA A 151 -1.20 -2.36 9.27
N GLN A 152 -0.71 -1.29 9.91
CA GLN A 152 -1.52 -0.36 10.68
C GLN A 152 -2.58 0.33 9.82
N LEU A 153 -2.24 0.72 8.59
CA LEU A 153 -3.21 1.29 7.65
C LEU A 153 -4.32 0.27 7.30
N SER A 154 -3.95 -0.98 7.06
CA SER A 154 -4.90 -2.07 6.79
C SER A 154 -5.90 -2.23 7.94
N ASP A 155 -5.39 -2.31 9.17
CA ASP A 155 -6.21 -2.43 10.38
C ASP A 155 -7.15 -1.24 10.54
N GLU A 156 -6.67 -0.03 10.25
CA GLU A 156 -7.47 1.18 10.43
C GLU A 156 -8.59 1.33 9.40
N ILE A 157 -8.33 0.95 8.15
CA ILE A 157 -9.37 0.86 7.13
C ILE A 157 -10.40 -0.19 7.55
N ALA A 158 -9.96 -1.35 8.06
CA ALA A 158 -10.87 -2.40 8.45
C ALA A 158 -11.74 -2.03 9.65
N ALA A 159 -11.16 -1.41 10.68
CA ALA A 159 -11.87 -0.96 11.86
C ALA A 159 -12.94 0.08 11.53
N HIS A 160 -12.63 1.05 10.66
CA HIS A 160 -13.54 2.14 10.35
C HIS A 160 -14.66 1.74 9.38
N TYR A 161 -14.37 0.90 8.38
CA TYR A 161 -15.31 0.63 7.28
C TYR A 161 -15.95 -0.75 7.28
N PHE A 162 -15.40 -1.75 7.99
CA PHE A 162 -15.94 -3.12 7.99
C PHE A 162 -16.45 -3.61 9.34
N ILE A 163 -15.93 -3.07 10.45
CA ILE A 163 -16.43 -3.43 11.79
C ILE A 163 -17.65 -2.58 12.18
N GLN A 164 -17.81 -1.38 11.60
CA GLN A 164 -18.99 -0.53 11.77
C GLN A 164 -20.07 -0.77 10.68
N GLY A 165 -20.55 -2.00 10.52
CA GLY A 165 -21.77 -2.30 9.75
C GLY A 165 -23.02 -1.61 10.35
N PRO A 166 -24.07 -1.33 9.57
CA PRO A 166 -24.91 -0.14 9.72
C PRO A 166 -25.68 -0.10 11.04
N ALA A 167 -25.38 0.91 11.87
CA ALA A 167 -26.37 1.49 12.76
C ALA A 167 -27.08 2.62 11.99
N ALA A 168 -28.41 2.62 12.05
CA ALA A 168 -29.36 3.60 11.49
C ALA A 168 -29.80 3.39 10.03
N ASP A 169 -30.80 2.53 9.82
CA ASP A 169 -32.17 3.01 9.54
C ASP A 169 -33.18 1.83 9.55
N ILE A 170 -33.76 1.58 10.73
CA ILE A 170 -35.09 0.96 10.83
C ILE A 170 -35.91 1.86 11.75
N ALA A 171 -36.41 2.98 11.20
CA ALA A 171 -37.61 3.61 11.71
C ALA A 171 -38.77 3.12 10.83
N TRP A 172 -39.58 2.21 11.35
CA TRP A 172 -40.84 1.80 10.72
C TRP A 172 -41.91 2.87 11.00
N PRO A 173 -42.44 3.60 10.00
CA PRO A 173 -43.57 4.48 10.21
C PRO A 173 -44.86 3.65 10.16
N GLY A 174 -45.48 3.41 11.32
CA GLY A 174 -46.83 2.86 11.36
C GLY A 174 -47.12 1.97 12.55
N GLN A 175 -47.22 2.57 13.74
CA GLN A 175 -48.20 2.14 14.74
C GLN A 175 -49.01 3.37 15.13
N GLY A 176 -50.23 3.42 14.59
CA GLY A 176 -51.30 4.36 14.86
C GLY A 176 -52.59 3.72 14.40
#